data_AF-A0A8J4XM14-F1
#
_entry.id   AF-A0A8J4XM14-F1
#
_cell.length_a   1.000
_cell.length_b   1.000
_cell.length_c   1.000
_cell.angle_alpha   90.00
_cell.angle_beta   90.00
_cell.angle_gamma   90.00
#
_symmetry.space_group_name_H-M   'P 1'
#
loop_
_entity.id
_entity.type
_entity.pdbx_description
1 polymer ?
#
loop_
_entity_poly.entity_id
_entity_poly.type
_entity_poly.pdbx_seq_one_letter_code
_entity_poly.pdbx_strand_id
1 'polypeptide(L)'
;MASDNLSAVLHGNSDLRLENRPIPEPGPNEVLLRMGCVGICGSDVSYLTKGFIGDFVVKAPMVLGHEGSGVVAKCGRNVKNLKQGDRVAIEPGVPCRMCEFCKSGRYNLCPDVYFCATPPDDGNLCRYYTHAADFCFKLPDNVTLEEGAILEPLSVGVHACRRAGVTVGSKVLICGAGPIGLVSLLSAKAMGASQVCITDIAENRLKFAKTMGADHTILVKDGTPKALAQKIKEVMGDMPNITVECSGAESSIQLGMHATKSGGVMVLVGLGPSEVKIPIVTAATREVDILGIFRYVNCYPLALDMIASGKINVKPLITHRYKLEESVKAFETARTGAGGAIKSCNFQEYNHQLLQWASWAKRGSRKAGRDPGKQSWTLFANRTSNPWTHLTFQLRVMEHASQQIISVPGMKGDIVKSRLLAVIQRNPGLGTIKLINQVLSNEEGDLPEGMSPRDTADFKFAPRTSVDVERSFVHRRRRRIA
;
A
#
# COMPACT_ATOMS: atom_id res chain seq x y z
N MET A 1 -15.73 1.60 -14.67
CA MET A 1 -15.66 1.36 -13.22
C MET A 1 -16.13 -0.08 -13.00
N ALA A 2 -15.58 -0.81 -12.03
CA ALA A 2 -16.23 -2.05 -11.60
C ALA A 2 -17.65 -1.71 -11.12
N SER A 3 -18.64 -2.53 -11.48
CA SER A 3 -20.07 -2.27 -11.22
C SER A 3 -20.51 -2.71 -9.82
N ASP A 4 -19.58 -3.19 -9.00
CA ASP A 4 -19.78 -3.89 -7.75
C ASP A 4 -18.73 -3.44 -6.70
N ASN A 5 -19.01 -3.71 -5.43
CA ASN A 5 -18.13 -3.41 -4.30
C ASN A 5 -17.88 -4.66 -3.44
N LEU A 6 -17.24 -5.66 -4.04
CA LEU A 6 -16.74 -6.83 -3.31
C LEU A 6 -15.93 -6.37 -2.09
N SER A 7 -16.23 -6.94 -0.93
CA SER A 7 -15.71 -6.57 0.38
C SER A 7 -15.39 -7.82 1.19
N ALA A 8 -14.32 -7.79 1.98
CA ALA A 8 -13.97 -8.86 2.91
C ALA A 8 -14.61 -8.58 4.28
N VAL A 9 -15.69 -9.29 4.59
CA VAL A 9 -16.55 -9.06 5.74
C VAL A 9 -16.41 -10.18 6.76
N LEU A 10 -16.06 -9.81 7.97
CA LEU A 10 -16.01 -10.69 9.13
C LEU A 10 -17.41 -10.77 9.75
N HIS A 11 -18.07 -11.92 9.63
CA HIS A 11 -19.40 -12.17 10.23
C HIS A 11 -19.33 -12.65 11.67
N GLY A 12 -18.18 -13.21 12.06
CA GLY A 12 -17.91 -13.74 13.38
C GLY A 12 -16.58 -14.50 13.39
N ASN A 13 -16.26 -15.15 14.50
CA ASN A 13 -14.99 -15.86 14.67
C ASN A 13 -14.77 -16.88 13.54
N SER A 14 -13.63 -16.76 12.87
CA SER A 14 -13.20 -17.57 11.73
C SER A 14 -14.15 -17.56 10.53
N ASP A 15 -15.08 -16.59 10.44
CA ASP A 15 -16.06 -16.48 9.35
C ASP A 15 -15.82 -15.21 8.51
N LEU A 16 -14.78 -15.27 7.68
CA LEU A 16 -14.45 -14.22 6.70
C LEU A 16 -15.07 -14.55 5.34
N ARG A 17 -15.98 -13.69 4.88
CA ARG A 17 -16.70 -13.86 3.61
C ARG A 17 -16.35 -12.74 2.64
N LEU A 18 -16.35 -13.08 1.35
CA LEU A 18 -16.31 -12.10 0.28
C LEU A 18 -17.72 -11.87 -0.22
N GLU A 19 -18.25 -10.67 0.01
CA GLU A 19 -19.60 -10.29 -0.36
C GLU A 19 -19.64 -8.91 -1.01
N ASN A 20 -20.63 -8.67 -1.85
CA ASN A 20 -20.83 -7.34 -2.44
C ASN A 20 -21.53 -6.42 -1.45
N ARG A 21 -20.98 -5.22 -1.28
CA ARG A 21 -21.62 -4.09 -0.61
C ARG A 21 -22.10 -3.05 -1.63
N PRO A 22 -22.94 -2.09 -1.25
CA PRO A 22 -23.20 -0.91 -2.07
C PRO A 22 -21.90 -0.12 -2.30
N ILE A 23 -21.81 0.58 -3.43
CA ILE A 23 -20.77 1.60 -3.61
C ILE A 23 -21.20 2.83 -2.80
N PRO A 24 -20.41 3.29 -1.81
CA PRO A 24 -20.79 4.44 -1.01
C PRO A 24 -20.72 5.74 -1.82
N GLU A 25 -21.56 6.71 -1.45
CA GLU A 25 -21.52 8.07 -2.01
C GLU A 25 -20.81 9.01 -1.03
N PRO A 26 -19.79 9.77 -1.46
CA PRO A 26 -19.03 10.62 -0.55
C PRO A 26 -19.87 11.79 -0.05
N GLY A 27 -19.85 12.02 1.26
CA GLY A 27 -20.37 13.24 1.88
C GLY A 27 -19.62 14.49 1.43
N PRO A 28 -20.06 15.70 1.85
CA PRO A 28 -19.51 16.96 1.36
C PRO A 28 -17.99 17.14 1.53
N ASN A 29 -17.42 16.60 2.62
CA ASN A 29 -16.00 16.71 2.97
C ASN A 29 -15.24 15.39 2.79
N GLU A 30 -15.83 14.43 2.06
CA GLU A 30 -15.27 13.09 1.87
C GLU A 30 -14.84 12.87 0.43
N VAL A 31 -14.03 11.85 0.22
CA VAL A 31 -13.67 11.34 -1.10
C VAL A 31 -14.11 9.90 -1.23
N LEU A 32 -14.66 9.53 -2.39
CA LEU A 32 -14.79 8.15 -2.78
C LEU A 32 -13.45 7.69 -3.34
N LEU A 33 -12.92 6.62 -2.78
CA LEU A 33 -11.68 6.01 -3.19
C LEU A 33 -12.01 4.72 -3.93
N ARG A 34 -11.36 4.50 -5.07
CA ARG A 34 -11.15 3.15 -5.57
C ARG A 34 -9.95 2.60 -4.81
N MET A 35 -10.11 1.46 -4.16
CA MET A 35 -9.07 0.90 -3.29
C MET A 35 -7.91 0.33 -4.11
N GLY A 36 -6.70 0.61 -3.63
CA GLY A 36 -5.41 0.35 -4.26
C GLY A 36 -4.79 -0.94 -3.77
N CYS A 37 -4.22 -0.78 -2.59
CA CYS A 37 -3.53 -1.78 -1.82
C CYS A 37 -4.04 -1.65 -0.38
N VAL A 38 -4.32 -2.79 0.25
CA VAL A 38 -4.66 -2.85 1.68
C VAL A 38 -3.74 -3.87 2.34
N GLY A 39 -2.94 -3.45 3.30
CA GLY A 39 -2.13 -4.33 4.13
C GLY A 39 -2.98 -5.07 5.17
N ILE A 40 -2.63 -6.33 5.44
CA ILE A 40 -3.21 -7.10 6.55
C ILE A 40 -2.35 -6.90 7.80
N CYS A 41 -2.98 -6.53 8.91
CA CYS A 41 -2.35 -6.38 10.20
C CYS A 41 -2.63 -7.58 11.12
N GLY A 42 -1.83 -7.73 12.17
CA GLY A 42 -2.08 -8.72 13.23
C GLY A 42 -3.39 -8.46 13.98
N SER A 43 -3.89 -7.22 13.98
CA SER A 43 -5.21 -6.87 14.52
C SER A 43 -6.34 -7.46 13.67
N ASP A 44 -6.28 -7.36 12.34
CA ASP A 44 -7.28 -8.00 11.46
C ASP A 44 -7.32 -9.52 11.68
N VAL A 45 -6.14 -10.15 11.84
CA VAL A 45 -6.03 -11.59 12.17
C VAL A 45 -6.57 -11.87 13.57
N SER A 46 -6.37 -10.98 14.54
CA SER A 46 -6.90 -11.14 15.90
C SER A 46 -8.42 -11.05 15.93
N TYR A 47 -9.03 -10.12 15.19
CA TYR A 47 -10.48 -10.09 15.02
C TYR A 47 -10.99 -11.36 14.33
N LEU A 48 -10.31 -11.82 13.27
CA LEU A 48 -10.68 -13.06 12.59
C LEU A 48 -10.64 -14.26 13.55
N THR A 49 -9.59 -14.39 14.36
CA THR A 49 -9.36 -15.61 15.15
C THR A 49 -10.00 -15.58 16.54
N LYS A 50 -10.12 -14.40 17.16
CA LYS A 50 -10.61 -14.23 18.53
C LYS A 50 -11.97 -13.52 18.60
N GLY A 51 -12.28 -12.67 17.61
CA GLY A 51 -13.48 -11.82 17.60
C GLY A 51 -13.35 -10.53 18.39
N PHE A 52 -12.21 -10.29 19.05
CA PHE A 52 -11.99 -9.11 19.87
C PHE A 52 -10.52 -8.73 19.99
N ILE A 53 -10.28 -7.47 20.37
CA ILE A 53 -9.00 -6.95 20.84
C ILE A 53 -9.30 -6.04 22.02
N GLY A 54 -8.87 -6.43 23.23
CA GLY A 54 -9.29 -5.74 24.46
C GLY A 54 -10.81 -5.67 24.52
N ASP A 55 -11.34 -4.47 24.77
CA ASP A 55 -12.79 -4.21 24.88
C ASP A 55 -13.50 -4.06 23.52
N PHE A 56 -12.76 -4.07 22.41
CA PHE A 56 -13.32 -3.96 21.06
C PHE A 56 -13.79 -5.33 20.58
N VAL A 57 -15.09 -5.61 20.71
CA VAL A 57 -15.71 -6.91 20.35
C VAL A 57 -16.51 -6.77 19.05
N VAL A 58 -16.31 -7.70 18.11
CA VAL A 58 -17.10 -7.80 16.88
C VAL A 58 -18.50 -8.31 17.25
N LYS A 59 -19.49 -7.41 17.22
CA LYS A 59 -20.89 -7.72 17.56
C LYS A 59 -21.81 -7.84 16.33
N ALA A 60 -21.35 -7.42 15.16
CA ALA A 60 -22.08 -7.45 13.90
C ALA A 60 -21.08 -7.61 12.73
N PRO A 61 -21.54 -8.01 11.53
CA PRO A 61 -20.67 -8.15 10.38
C PRO A 61 -19.93 -6.86 10.04
N MET A 62 -18.61 -6.95 9.92
CA MET A 62 -17.72 -5.79 9.77
C MET A 62 -16.71 -6.03 8.64
N VAL A 63 -16.53 -5.07 7.73
CA VAL A 63 -15.46 -5.08 6.73
C VAL A 63 -14.11 -4.98 7.44
N LEU A 64 -13.11 -5.77 7.04
CA LEU A 64 -11.75 -5.70 7.61
C LEU A 64 -10.86 -4.70 6.87
N GLY A 65 -9.62 -4.52 7.35
CA GLY A 65 -8.58 -3.72 6.70
C GLY A 65 -8.60 -2.24 7.09
N HIS A 66 -7.40 -1.74 7.40
CA HIS A 66 -7.18 -0.34 7.80
C HIS A 66 -5.87 0.24 7.23
N GLU A 67 -4.96 -0.59 6.74
CA GLU A 67 -3.70 -0.17 6.12
C GLU A 67 -3.88 0.10 4.62
N GLY A 68 -4.69 1.11 4.28
CA GLY A 68 -5.20 1.32 2.93
C GLY A 68 -4.54 2.45 2.14
N SER A 69 -4.42 2.26 0.83
CA SER A 69 -4.18 3.33 -0.15
C SER A 69 -5.10 3.16 -1.36
N GLY A 70 -5.31 4.22 -2.14
CA GLY A 70 -6.25 4.19 -3.25
C GLY A 70 -6.11 5.36 -4.21
N VAL A 71 -7.05 5.43 -5.16
CA VAL A 71 -7.16 6.53 -6.11
C VAL A 71 -8.52 7.19 -5.96
N VAL A 72 -8.53 8.51 -5.83
CA VAL A 72 -9.75 9.30 -5.71
C VAL A 72 -10.62 9.10 -6.97
N ALA A 73 -11.80 8.52 -6.79
CA ALA A 73 -12.79 8.28 -7.83
C ALA A 73 -13.80 9.43 -7.93
N LYS A 74 -14.20 10.03 -6.80
CA LYS A 74 -15.13 11.17 -6.71
C LYS A 74 -14.81 11.99 -5.45
N CYS A 75 -15.03 13.30 -5.52
CA CYS A 75 -14.90 14.19 -4.36
C CYS A 75 -16.27 14.71 -3.94
N GLY A 76 -16.44 14.92 -2.63
CA GLY A 76 -17.51 15.74 -2.08
C GLY A 76 -17.38 17.21 -2.47
N ARG A 77 -18.49 17.93 -2.44
CA ARG A 77 -18.59 19.32 -2.94
C ARG A 77 -17.66 20.33 -2.25
N ASN A 78 -17.22 20.06 -1.02
CA ASN A 78 -16.36 20.96 -0.25
C ASN A 78 -14.88 20.58 -0.30
N VAL A 79 -14.54 19.45 -0.91
CA VAL A 79 -13.15 18.98 -1.00
C VAL A 79 -12.38 19.82 -2.02
N LYS A 80 -11.32 20.49 -1.55
CA LYS A 80 -10.48 21.38 -2.37
C LYS A 80 -9.03 20.93 -2.49
N ASN A 81 -8.57 20.11 -1.54
CA ASN A 81 -7.19 19.62 -1.45
C ASN A 81 -6.91 18.37 -2.31
N LEU A 82 -7.97 17.66 -2.74
CA LEU A 82 -7.88 16.45 -3.55
C LEU A 82 -8.81 16.55 -4.77
N LYS A 83 -8.44 15.86 -5.85
CA LYS A 83 -9.27 15.70 -7.05
C LYS A 83 -9.27 14.27 -7.55
N GLN A 84 -10.25 13.95 -8.38
CA GLN A 84 -10.32 12.67 -9.08
C GLN A 84 -9.00 12.34 -9.79
N GLY A 85 -8.53 11.10 -9.61
CA GLY A 85 -7.28 10.59 -10.15
C GLY A 85 -6.06 10.79 -9.26
N ASP A 86 -6.13 11.61 -8.20
CA ASP A 86 -5.05 11.68 -7.21
C ASP A 86 -4.90 10.32 -6.49
N ARG A 87 -3.65 9.87 -6.31
CA ARG A 87 -3.31 8.70 -5.50
C ARG A 87 -3.16 9.15 -4.06
N VAL A 88 -3.73 8.41 -3.11
CA VAL A 88 -3.72 8.78 -1.70
C VAL A 88 -3.39 7.59 -0.81
N ALA A 89 -2.71 7.84 0.30
CA ALA A 89 -2.74 6.98 1.48
C ALA A 89 -3.86 7.42 2.42
N ILE A 90 -4.40 6.47 3.17
CA ILE A 90 -5.57 6.68 4.03
C ILE A 90 -5.10 6.57 5.48
N GLU A 91 -5.32 7.61 6.28
CA GLU A 91 -5.21 7.56 7.73
C GLU A 91 -6.55 7.07 8.30
N PRO A 92 -6.63 5.86 8.87
CA PRO A 92 -7.90 5.20 9.16
C PRO A 92 -8.70 5.84 10.31
N GLY A 93 -8.04 6.60 11.20
CA GLY A 93 -8.67 7.21 12.37
C GLY A 93 -9.20 8.61 12.10
N VAL A 94 -10.53 8.76 11.98
CA VAL A 94 -11.19 10.06 11.82
C VAL A 94 -11.83 10.48 13.15
N PRO A 95 -11.33 11.52 13.82
CA PRO A 95 -11.82 11.95 15.12
C PRO A 95 -13.08 12.83 14.98
N CYS A 96 -13.74 13.12 16.11
CA CYS A 96 -14.86 14.06 16.16
C CYS A 96 -14.47 15.52 15.89
N ARG A 97 -13.16 15.85 15.95
CA ARG A 97 -12.56 17.18 15.74
C ARG A 97 -12.91 18.25 16.78
N MET A 98 -13.77 17.97 17.76
CA MET A 98 -14.30 18.99 18.68
C MET A 98 -13.94 18.78 20.16
N CYS A 99 -13.62 17.55 20.57
CA CYS A 99 -13.29 17.25 21.96
C CYS A 99 -11.91 17.81 22.37
N GLU A 100 -11.60 17.75 23.67
CA GLU A 100 -10.34 18.25 24.21
C GLU A 100 -9.11 17.55 23.60
N PHE A 101 -9.18 16.25 23.32
CA PHE A 101 -8.10 15.50 22.69
C PHE A 101 -7.83 16.00 21.28
N CYS A 102 -8.88 16.29 20.51
CA CYS A 102 -8.73 16.86 19.18
C CYS A 102 -8.08 18.25 19.24
N LYS A 103 -8.61 19.12 20.11
CA LYS A 103 -8.15 20.51 20.25
C LYS A 103 -6.74 20.64 20.82
N SER A 104 -6.32 19.69 21.67
CA SER A 104 -4.95 19.60 22.20
C SER A 104 -3.96 18.91 21.23
N GLY A 105 -4.41 18.50 20.04
CA GLY A 105 -3.55 17.86 19.03
C GLY A 105 -3.29 16.37 19.28
N ARG A 106 -4.06 15.72 20.15
CA ARG A 106 -3.99 14.28 20.49
C ARG A 106 -5.23 13.53 19.99
N TYR A 107 -5.65 13.78 18.75
CA TYR A 107 -6.90 13.26 18.20
C TYR A 107 -6.99 11.72 18.16
N ASN A 108 -5.87 11.01 18.26
CA ASN A 108 -5.83 9.55 18.38
C ASN A 108 -6.47 9.03 19.67
N LEU A 109 -6.67 9.89 20.67
CA LEU A 109 -7.36 9.60 21.92
C LEU A 109 -8.81 10.08 21.93
N CYS A 110 -9.34 10.53 20.78
CA CYS A 110 -10.74 10.91 20.69
C CYS A 110 -11.63 9.71 21.03
N PRO A 111 -12.57 9.81 22.00
CA PRO A 111 -13.44 8.70 22.37
C PRO A 111 -14.44 8.34 21.27
N ASP A 112 -14.81 9.32 20.44
CA ASP A 112 -15.73 9.17 19.31
C ASP A 112 -14.97 9.01 17.97
N VAL A 113 -13.76 8.47 18.02
CA VAL A 113 -12.97 8.24 16.80
C VAL A 113 -13.61 7.12 15.98
N TYR A 114 -13.88 7.40 14.70
CA TYR A 114 -14.09 6.36 13.72
C TYR A 114 -12.74 5.76 13.37
N PHE A 115 -12.58 4.44 13.41
CA PHE A 115 -11.34 3.79 13.00
C PHE A 115 -11.59 2.52 12.21
N CYS A 116 -11.16 2.51 10.94
CA CYS A 116 -11.33 1.37 10.03
C CYS A 116 -11.02 0.02 10.71
N ALA A 117 -11.95 -0.93 10.59
CA ALA A 117 -11.81 -2.29 11.12
C ALA A 117 -11.57 -2.38 12.64
N THR A 118 -11.97 -1.36 13.41
CA THR A 118 -12.18 -1.46 14.87
C THR A 118 -13.68 -1.44 15.13
N PRO A 119 -14.29 -2.51 15.66
CA PRO A 119 -15.73 -2.59 15.87
C PRO A 119 -16.27 -1.37 16.63
N PRO A 120 -17.37 -0.75 16.17
CA PRO A 120 -18.28 -1.21 15.11
C PRO A 120 -17.96 -0.73 13.69
N ASP A 121 -16.81 -0.09 13.47
CA ASP A 121 -16.52 0.62 12.22
C ASP A 121 -16.03 -0.30 11.11
N ASP A 122 -16.72 -0.29 9.97
CA ASP A 122 -16.28 -0.99 8.75
C ASP A 122 -14.90 -0.51 8.30
N GLY A 123 -14.05 -1.46 7.89
CA GLY A 123 -12.75 -1.22 7.28
C GLY A 123 -12.81 -0.95 5.78
N ASN A 124 -11.63 -0.96 5.15
CA ASN A 124 -11.42 -0.57 3.76
C ASN A 124 -10.92 -1.69 2.83
N LEU A 125 -10.98 -2.96 3.25
CA LEU A 125 -10.69 -4.12 2.41
C LEU A 125 -11.85 -4.44 1.44
N CYS A 126 -12.10 -3.53 0.51
CA CYS A 126 -13.18 -3.56 -0.47
C CYS A 126 -12.76 -2.94 -1.82
N ARG A 127 -13.68 -2.74 -2.77
CA ARG A 127 -13.37 -2.05 -4.05
C ARG A 127 -13.49 -0.54 -3.98
N TYR A 128 -14.50 -0.05 -3.27
CA TYR A 128 -14.77 1.36 -3.12
C TYR A 128 -15.09 1.69 -1.66
N TYR A 129 -14.48 2.76 -1.18
CA TYR A 129 -14.56 3.21 0.20
C TYR A 129 -14.62 4.73 0.25
N THR A 130 -15.47 5.30 1.09
CA THR A 130 -15.51 6.73 1.35
C THR A 130 -14.73 7.06 2.59
N HIS A 131 -13.95 8.14 2.56
CA HIS A 131 -13.22 8.61 3.74
C HIS A 131 -13.11 10.12 3.80
N ALA A 132 -12.85 10.65 4.99
CA ALA A 132 -12.64 12.08 5.19
C ALA A 132 -11.43 12.58 4.38
N ALA A 133 -11.62 13.67 3.61
CA ALA A 133 -10.61 14.15 2.67
C ALA A 133 -9.37 14.74 3.34
N ASP A 134 -9.48 15.19 4.59
CA ASP A 134 -8.38 15.67 5.44
C ASP A 134 -7.52 14.54 6.02
N PHE A 135 -8.01 13.29 5.98
CA PHE A 135 -7.27 12.07 6.37
C PHE A 135 -6.84 11.23 5.16
N CYS A 136 -6.87 11.83 3.96
CA CYS A 136 -6.37 11.23 2.72
C CYS A 136 -5.15 12.02 2.21
N PHE A 137 -3.97 11.42 2.31
CA PHE A 137 -2.70 12.09 2.01
C PHE A 137 -2.26 11.78 0.59
N LYS A 138 -2.17 12.82 -0.24
CA LYS A 138 -1.75 12.67 -1.64
C LYS A 138 -0.33 12.13 -1.75
N LEU A 139 -0.17 11.04 -2.50
CA LEU A 139 1.11 10.42 -2.77
C LEU A 139 1.85 11.15 -3.90
N PRO A 140 3.14 11.51 -3.72
CA PRO A 140 4.01 11.97 -4.80
C PRO A 140 4.15 10.93 -5.92
N ASP A 141 4.61 11.37 -7.09
CA ASP A 141 4.73 10.51 -8.28
C ASP A 141 5.66 9.31 -8.06
N ASN A 142 6.71 9.47 -7.23
CA ASN A 142 7.70 8.45 -6.91
C ASN A 142 7.28 7.49 -5.78
N VAL A 143 6.13 7.70 -5.13
CA VAL A 143 5.61 6.82 -4.07
C VAL A 143 4.48 5.95 -4.63
N THR A 144 4.63 4.63 -4.53
CA THR A 144 3.64 3.66 -5.01
C THR A 144 2.44 3.54 -4.07
N LEU A 145 1.33 2.97 -4.54
CA LEU A 145 0.18 2.64 -3.69
C LEU A 145 0.55 1.64 -2.59
N GLU A 146 1.45 0.69 -2.88
CA GLU A 146 1.96 -0.24 -1.88
C GLU A 146 2.67 0.50 -0.74
N GLU A 147 3.62 1.38 -1.07
CA GLU A 147 4.29 2.22 -0.07
C GLU A 147 3.29 3.10 0.70
N GLY A 148 2.27 3.62 0.01
CA GLY A 148 1.18 4.36 0.63
C GLY A 148 0.37 3.54 1.65
N ALA A 149 0.13 2.26 1.40
CA ALA A 149 -0.55 1.37 2.34
C ALA A 149 0.31 1.12 3.60
N ILE A 150 1.64 1.03 3.43
CA ILE A 150 2.59 0.84 4.53
C ILE A 150 2.78 2.11 5.39
N LEU A 151 2.26 3.28 4.97
CA LEU A 151 2.28 4.47 5.82
C LEU A 151 1.52 4.29 7.14
N GLU A 152 0.51 3.43 7.17
CA GLU A 152 -0.23 3.09 8.39
C GLU A 152 0.70 2.46 9.43
N PRO A 153 1.35 1.29 9.17
CA PRO A 153 2.23 0.70 10.16
C PRO A 153 3.50 1.55 10.37
N LEU A 154 4.01 2.24 9.34
CA LEU A 154 5.14 3.14 9.51
C LEU A 154 4.82 4.29 10.48
N SER A 155 3.59 4.80 10.46
CA SER A 155 3.15 5.84 11.38
C SER A 155 3.14 5.36 12.84
N VAL A 156 2.88 4.07 13.10
CA VAL A 156 3.05 3.47 14.43
C VAL A 156 4.51 3.55 14.87
N GLY A 157 5.46 3.16 14.01
CA GLY A 157 6.89 3.24 14.29
C GLY A 157 7.38 4.68 14.54
N VAL A 158 6.92 5.62 13.72
CA VAL A 158 7.21 7.06 13.88
C VAL A 158 6.65 7.59 15.20
N HIS A 159 5.40 7.24 15.53
CA HIS A 159 4.78 7.68 16.79
C HIS A 159 5.49 7.09 18.01
N ALA A 160 5.82 5.80 17.97
CA ALA A 160 6.58 5.13 19.03
C ALA A 160 7.94 5.82 19.25
N CYS A 161 8.68 6.09 18.17
CA CYS A 161 9.98 6.78 18.26
C CYS A 161 9.83 8.22 18.78
N ARG A 162 8.82 8.97 18.33
CA ARG A 162 8.53 10.32 18.85
C ARG A 162 8.17 10.31 20.33
N ARG A 163 7.28 9.42 20.76
CA ARG A 163 6.89 9.30 22.17
C ARG A 163 8.04 8.86 23.06
N ALA A 164 8.95 8.04 22.55
CA ALA A 164 10.15 7.60 23.26
C ALA A 164 11.26 8.67 23.31
N GLY A 165 11.14 9.75 22.54
CA GLY A 165 12.19 10.77 22.42
C GLY A 165 13.42 10.30 21.63
N VAL A 166 13.24 9.42 20.62
CA VAL A 166 14.35 9.01 19.74
C VAL A 166 14.91 10.24 19.04
N THR A 167 16.22 10.42 19.17
CA THR A 167 16.99 11.52 18.58
C THR A 167 18.39 11.07 18.18
N VAL A 168 19.16 11.96 17.58
CA VAL A 168 20.56 11.72 17.18
C VAL A 168 21.37 11.17 18.36
N GLY A 169 22.06 10.04 18.14
CA GLY A 169 22.88 9.41 19.18
C GLY A 169 22.13 8.44 20.10
N SER A 170 20.83 8.25 19.91
CA SER A 170 20.05 7.28 20.70
C SER A 170 20.53 5.84 20.45
N LYS A 171 20.59 5.06 21.52
CA LYS A 171 20.74 3.59 21.51
C LYS A 171 19.36 2.97 21.77
N VAL A 172 18.81 2.31 20.77
CA VAL A 172 17.44 1.80 20.79
C VAL A 172 17.45 0.27 20.84
N LEU A 173 16.72 -0.30 21.80
CA LEU A 173 16.33 -1.70 21.79
C LEU A 173 14.93 -1.83 21.22
N ILE A 174 14.72 -2.76 20.29
CA ILE A 174 13.41 -3.12 19.75
C ILE A 174 13.13 -4.57 20.11
N CYS A 175 12.02 -4.82 20.78
CA CYS A 175 11.62 -6.17 21.16
C CYS A 175 10.55 -6.71 20.19
N GLY A 176 10.93 -7.68 19.37
CA GLY A 176 10.13 -8.25 18.29
C GLY A 176 10.55 -7.72 16.92
N ALA A 177 10.83 -8.62 15.98
CA ALA A 177 11.16 -8.38 14.58
C ALA A 177 9.98 -8.72 13.64
N GLY A 178 8.75 -8.59 14.14
CA GLY A 178 7.56 -8.52 13.30
C GLY A 178 7.45 -7.18 12.55
N PRO A 179 6.38 -6.97 11.76
CA PRO A 179 6.22 -5.75 10.95
C PRO A 179 6.34 -4.45 11.76
N ILE A 180 5.75 -4.38 12.95
CA ILE A 180 5.81 -3.21 13.84
C ILE A 180 7.24 -2.95 14.36
N GLY A 181 7.98 -4.01 14.69
CA GLY A 181 9.37 -3.89 15.08
C GLY A 181 10.26 -3.41 13.93
N LEU A 182 10.01 -3.89 12.72
CA LEU A 182 10.76 -3.50 11.53
C LEU A 182 10.49 -2.04 11.12
N VAL A 183 9.25 -1.55 11.18
CA VAL A 183 8.97 -0.12 10.93
C VAL A 183 9.48 0.77 12.07
N SER A 184 9.54 0.28 13.31
CA SER A 184 10.19 0.97 14.43
C SER A 184 11.70 1.06 14.23
N LEU A 185 12.34 0.00 13.71
CA LEU A 185 13.75 0.01 13.32
C LEU A 185 14.02 1.07 12.27
N LEU A 186 13.25 1.06 11.17
CA LEU A 186 13.40 2.04 10.09
C LEU A 186 13.19 3.48 10.59
N SER A 187 12.17 3.70 11.42
CA SER A 187 11.87 5.01 12.02
C SER A 187 13.01 5.47 12.92
N ALA A 188 13.51 4.61 13.80
CA ALA A 188 14.60 4.94 14.71
C ALA A 188 15.89 5.31 13.96
N LYS A 189 16.26 4.52 12.93
CA LYS A 189 17.43 4.84 12.09
C LYS A 189 17.25 6.16 11.34
N ALA A 190 16.06 6.40 10.76
CA ALA A 190 15.76 7.67 10.06
C ALA A 190 15.75 8.90 10.99
N MET A 191 15.49 8.70 12.28
CA MET A 191 15.52 9.74 13.33
C MET A 191 16.90 9.91 13.98
N GLY A 192 17.93 9.20 13.51
CA GLY A 192 19.32 9.42 13.93
C GLY A 192 19.80 8.52 15.07
N ALA A 193 19.09 7.44 15.40
CA ALA A 193 19.60 6.45 16.34
C ALA A 193 20.97 5.92 15.88
N SER A 194 21.98 6.04 16.75
CA SER A 194 23.35 5.62 16.45
C SER A 194 23.48 4.09 16.45
N GLN A 195 22.70 3.41 17.29
CA GLN A 195 22.65 1.96 17.34
C GLN A 195 21.21 1.48 17.58
N VAL A 196 20.81 0.44 16.85
CA VAL A 196 19.56 -0.27 17.06
C VAL A 196 19.85 -1.76 17.22
N CYS A 197 19.47 -2.31 18.37
CA CYS A 197 19.46 -3.74 18.62
C CYS A 197 18.01 -4.24 18.54
N ILE A 198 17.78 -5.34 17.81
CA ILE A 198 16.46 -5.95 17.71
C ILE A 198 16.49 -7.40 18.23
N THR A 199 15.49 -7.77 19.02
CA THR A 199 15.32 -9.12 19.57
C THR A 199 14.10 -9.81 18.94
N ASP A 200 14.15 -11.12 18.76
CA ASP A 200 13.00 -11.94 18.35
C ASP A 200 13.28 -13.41 18.69
N ILE A 201 12.25 -14.23 18.75
CA ILE A 201 12.35 -15.68 18.92
C ILE A 201 12.66 -16.40 17.60
N ALA A 202 12.45 -15.74 16.46
CA ALA A 202 12.58 -16.29 15.13
C ALA A 202 13.81 -15.75 14.40
N GLU A 203 14.79 -16.63 14.17
CA GLU A 203 16.09 -16.25 13.58
C GLU A 203 15.97 -15.71 12.15
N ASN A 204 15.03 -16.21 11.35
CA ASN A 204 14.77 -15.71 10.01
C ASN A 204 14.30 -14.24 10.02
N ARG A 205 13.49 -13.83 11.01
CA ARG A 205 13.08 -12.43 11.17
C ARG A 205 14.24 -11.53 11.55
N LEU A 206 15.14 -12.02 12.41
CA LEU A 206 16.36 -11.29 12.77
C LEU A 206 17.30 -11.11 11.58
N LYS A 207 17.50 -12.17 10.77
CA LYS A 207 18.27 -12.07 9.52
C LYS A 207 17.69 -11.02 8.59
N PHE A 208 16.36 -10.97 8.46
CA PHE A 208 15.70 -9.93 7.69
C PHE A 208 15.84 -8.54 8.33
N ALA A 209 15.72 -8.40 9.65
CA ALA A 209 15.94 -7.12 10.31
C ALA A 209 17.37 -6.59 10.11
N LYS A 210 18.36 -7.49 10.02
CA LYS A 210 19.75 -7.13 9.68
C LYS A 210 19.86 -6.53 8.28
N THR A 211 19.18 -7.08 7.27
CA THR A 211 19.16 -6.50 5.91
C THR A 211 18.42 -5.16 5.85
N MET A 212 17.54 -4.89 6.82
CA MET A 212 16.81 -3.63 6.97
C MET A 212 17.55 -2.57 7.80
N GLY A 213 18.78 -2.84 8.24
CA GLY A 213 19.65 -1.85 8.90
C GLY A 213 19.76 -1.97 10.42
N ALA A 214 19.35 -3.09 11.02
CA ALA A 214 19.65 -3.35 12.43
C ALA A 214 21.18 -3.45 12.65
N ASP A 215 21.70 -2.74 13.65
CA ASP A 215 23.13 -2.79 14.00
C ASP A 215 23.43 -4.10 14.73
N HIS A 216 22.51 -4.54 15.59
CA HIS A 216 22.61 -5.78 16.34
C HIS A 216 21.30 -6.57 16.30
N THR A 217 21.41 -7.90 16.36
CA THR A 217 20.28 -8.82 16.41
C THR A 217 20.53 -9.86 17.47
N ILE A 218 19.55 -10.15 18.33
CA ILE A 218 19.69 -11.16 19.38
C ILE A 218 18.50 -12.12 19.34
N LEU A 219 18.80 -13.40 19.18
CA LEU A 219 17.83 -14.48 19.24
C LEU A 219 17.45 -14.77 20.69
N VAL A 220 16.16 -14.70 20.97
CA VAL A 220 15.56 -15.01 22.27
C VAL A 220 15.21 -16.49 22.30
N LYS A 221 15.91 -17.27 23.12
CA LYS A 221 15.67 -18.71 23.33
C LYS A 221 15.44 -18.95 24.82
N ASP A 222 16.55 -19.12 25.54
CA ASP A 222 16.58 -19.44 26.96
C ASP A 222 17.30 -18.34 27.73
N GLY A 223 16.89 -18.14 28.98
CA GLY A 223 17.49 -17.17 29.89
C GLY A 223 16.47 -16.25 30.54
N THR A 224 16.84 -15.69 31.69
CA THR A 224 16.00 -14.71 32.37
C THR A 224 16.04 -13.37 31.64
N PRO A 225 14.98 -12.55 31.72
CA PRO A 225 15.00 -11.18 31.18
C PRO A 225 16.23 -10.36 31.63
N LYS A 226 16.70 -10.57 32.86
CA LYS A 226 17.89 -9.92 33.41
C LYS A 226 19.19 -10.39 32.74
N ALA A 227 19.35 -11.68 32.46
CA ALA A 227 20.51 -12.21 31.75
C ALA A 227 20.55 -11.69 30.30
N LEU A 228 19.39 -11.63 29.65
CA LEU A 228 19.29 -11.10 28.30
C LEU A 228 19.54 -9.59 28.23
N ALA A 229 19.12 -8.81 29.24
CA ALA A 229 19.47 -7.41 29.37
C ALA A 229 20.99 -7.19 29.47
N GLN A 230 21.69 -8.04 30.21
CA GLN A 230 23.16 -7.99 30.31
C GLN A 230 23.83 -8.29 28.96
N LYS A 231 23.33 -9.27 28.22
CA LYS A 231 23.80 -9.57 26.85
C LYS A 231 23.58 -8.39 25.89
N ILE A 232 22.44 -7.69 26.00
CA ILE A 232 22.16 -6.48 25.20
C ILE A 232 23.18 -5.39 25.52
N LYS A 233 23.47 -5.16 26.80
CA LYS A 233 24.49 -4.20 27.25
C LYS A 233 25.86 -4.50 26.64
N GLU A 234 26.27 -5.77 26.66
CA GLU A 234 27.57 -6.21 26.13
C GLU A 234 27.66 -5.96 24.62
N VAL A 235 26.63 -6.35 23.87
CA VAL A 235 26.61 -6.20 22.41
C VAL A 235 26.54 -4.74 21.96
N MET A 236 25.81 -3.89 22.68
CA MET A 236 25.69 -2.46 22.38
C MET A 236 26.78 -1.60 23.03
N GLY A 237 27.63 -2.20 23.87
CA GLY A 237 28.64 -1.52 24.70
C GLY A 237 28.08 -0.61 25.82
N ASP A 238 26.77 -0.41 25.89
CA ASP A 238 26.05 0.25 26.99
C ASP A 238 24.57 -0.17 26.95
N MET A 239 23.83 0.13 28.01
CA MET A 239 22.37 -0.05 28.04
C MET A 239 21.69 0.90 27.05
N PRO A 240 20.66 0.44 26.32
CA PRO A 240 19.84 1.33 25.48
C PRO A 240 19.13 2.38 26.35
N ASN A 241 19.15 3.64 25.93
CA ASN A 241 18.36 4.69 26.59
C ASN A 241 16.88 4.64 26.18
N ILE A 242 16.55 3.92 25.11
CA ILE A 242 15.18 3.74 24.64
C ILE A 242 14.91 2.27 24.36
N THR A 243 13.78 1.75 24.83
CA THR A 243 13.24 0.45 24.43
C THR A 243 11.87 0.61 23.77
N VAL A 244 11.67 -0.03 22.62
CA VAL A 244 10.39 -0.12 21.90
C VAL A 244 9.90 -1.57 21.94
N GLU A 245 8.93 -1.84 22.81
CA GLU A 245 8.37 -3.18 22.99
C GLU A 245 7.24 -3.43 21.98
N CYS A 246 7.46 -4.37 21.04
CA CYS A 246 6.56 -4.63 19.91
C CYS A 246 5.96 -6.05 19.92
N SER A 247 6.20 -6.85 20.97
CA SER A 247 5.73 -8.23 21.06
C SER A 247 4.49 -8.39 21.94
N GLY A 248 4.34 -7.55 22.98
CA GLY A 248 3.30 -7.70 24.00
C GLY A 248 3.54 -8.86 24.97
N ALA A 249 4.64 -9.61 24.83
CA ALA A 249 4.94 -10.74 25.70
C ALA A 249 5.44 -10.26 27.07
N GLU A 250 4.89 -10.80 28.16
CA GLU A 250 5.26 -10.45 29.54
C GLU A 250 6.78 -10.50 29.75
N SER A 251 7.45 -11.58 29.34
CA SER A 251 8.90 -11.74 29.47
C SER A 251 9.70 -10.68 28.71
N SER A 252 9.18 -10.19 27.58
CA SER A 252 9.80 -9.14 26.77
C SER A 252 9.59 -7.75 27.38
N ILE A 253 8.43 -7.54 28.02
CA ILE A 253 8.17 -6.32 28.82
C ILE A 253 9.14 -6.26 30.00
N GLN A 254 9.29 -7.36 30.74
CA GLN A 254 10.28 -7.48 31.82
C GLN A 254 11.71 -7.23 31.31
N LEU A 255 12.05 -7.76 30.13
CA LEU A 255 13.35 -7.51 29.49
C LEU A 255 13.57 -6.03 29.25
N GLY A 256 12.61 -5.32 28.66
CA GLY A 256 12.70 -3.89 28.41
C GLY A 256 12.92 -3.09 29.70
N MET A 257 12.24 -3.46 30.79
CA MET A 257 12.41 -2.81 32.09
C MET A 257 13.78 -3.09 32.73
N HIS A 258 14.41 -4.22 32.44
CA HIS A 258 15.78 -4.50 32.88
C HIS A 258 16.83 -3.87 31.98
N ALA A 259 16.61 -3.85 30.66
CA ALA A 259 17.57 -3.42 29.64
C ALA A 259 17.62 -1.90 29.46
N THR A 260 16.53 -1.18 29.69
CA THR A 260 16.51 0.27 29.52
C THR A 260 17.40 0.93 30.57
N LYS A 261 18.29 1.83 30.15
CA LYS A 261 19.20 2.60 31.01
C LYS A 261 18.42 3.45 32.02
N SER A 262 19.01 3.76 33.18
CA SER A 262 18.40 4.66 34.16
C SER A 262 18.14 6.04 33.54
N GLY A 263 16.98 6.65 33.84
CA GLY A 263 16.49 7.87 33.18
C GLY A 263 16.03 7.67 31.73
N GLY A 264 15.98 6.43 31.25
CA GLY A 264 15.56 6.08 29.90
C GLY A 264 14.05 5.88 29.76
N VAL A 265 13.61 5.61 28.53
CA VAL A 265 12.18 5.45 28.21
C VAL A 265 11.92 4.09 27.58
N MET A 266 10.91 3.40 28.08
CA MET A 266 10.34 2.22 27.46
C MET A 266 8.94 2.54 26.93
N VAL A 267 8.71 2.26 25.64
CA VAL A 267 7.38 2.39 25.03
C VAL A 267 6.76 1.01 24.79
N LEU A 268 5.48 0.88 25.13
CA LEU A 268 4.67 -0.32 24.93
C LEU A 268 3.82 -0.16 23.66
N VAL A 269 4.15 -0.93 22.62
CA VAL A 269 3.45 -0.94 21.33
C VAL A 269 2.72 -2.28 21.12
N GLY A 270 3.35 -3.38 21.50
CA GLY A 270 2.76 -4.71 21.40
C GLY A 270 1.58 -4.88 22.34
N LEU A 271 0.49 -5.48 21.85
CA LEU A 271 -0.68 -5.81 22.65
C LEU A 271 -0.61 -7.27 23.09
N GLY A 272 -0.45 -7.48 24.39
CA GLY A 272 -0.39 -8.78 25.04
C GLY A 272 -1.71 -9.17 25.74
N PRO A 273 -1.62 -10.04 26.76
CA PRO A 273 -2.71 -10.26 27.71
C PRO A 273 -3.14 -8.96 28.41
N SER A 274 -4.35 -8.93 28.96
CA SER A 274 -4.88 -7.77 29.70
C SER A 274 -4.08 -7.42 30.95
N GLU A 275 -3.47 -8.43 31.58
CA GLU A 275 -2.65 -8.29 32.77
C GLU A 275 -1.33 -9.03 32.60
N VAL A 276 -0.26 -8.44 33.13
CA VAL A 276 1.10 -8.99 33.11
C VAL A 276 1.82 -8.69 34.41
N LYS A 277 2.71 -9.58 34.85
CA LYS A 277 3.60 -9.37 36.00
C LYS A 277 4.86 -8.63 35.56
N ILE A 278 5.11 -7.47 36.16
CA ILE A 278 6.23 -6.61 35.80
C ILE A 278 7.06 -6.18 37.03
N PRO A 279 8.39 -6.05 36.90
CA PRO A 279 9.27 -5.63 38.00
C PRO A 279 9.23 -4.12 38.20
N ILE A 280 8.08 -3.57 38.62
CA ILE A 280 7.84 -2.12 38.69
C ILE A 280 8.89 -1.37 39.54
N VAL A 281 9.35 -1.97 40.64
CA VAL A 281 10.40 -1.40 41.50
C VAL A 281 11.72 -1.24 40.75
N THR A 282 12.04 -2.14 39.80
CA THR A 282 13.27 -2.03 38.99
C THR A 282 13.23 -0.85 38.04
N ALA A 283 12.06 -0.52 37.49
CA ALA A 283 11.90 0.68 36.65
C ALA A 283 11.88 1.95 37.52
N ALA A 284 11.07 1.96 38.58
CA ALA A 284 10.88 3.12 39.43
C ALA A 284 12.19 3.60 40.11
N THR A 285 12.97 2.68 40.68
CA THR A 285 14.25 3.01 41.36
C THR A 285 15.34 3.52 40.42
N ARG A 286 15.11 3.47 39.11
CA ARG A 286 16.04 3.92 38.06
C ARG A 286 15.45 5.00 37.18
N GLU A 287 14.27 5.52 37.53
CA GLU A 287 13.53 6.53 36.75
C GLU A 287 13.36 6.12 35.28
N VAL A 288 12.97 4.85 35.03
CA VAL A 288 12.62 4.40 33.69
C VAL A 288 11.14 4.69 33.44
N ASP A 289 10.87 5.62 32.51
CA ASP A 289 9.52 5.94 32.09
C ASP A 289 8.92 4.80 31.27
N ILE A 290 7.64 4.49 31.51
CA ILE A 290 6.90 3.47 30.77
C ILE A 290 5.69 4.13 30.12
N LEU A 291 5.68 4.18 28.78
CA LEU A 291 4.67 4.91 28.01
C LEU A 291 3.89 3.99 27.08
N GLY A 292 2.57 4.04 27.14
CA GLY A 292 1.72 3.37 26.16
C GLY A 292 1.70 4.07 24.80
N ILE A 293 1.64 3.29 23.73
CA ILE A 293 1.37 3.74 22.36
C ILE A 293 -0.03 3.29 21.96
N PHE A 294 -0.86 4.22 21.49
CA PHE A 294 -2.15 3.91 20.91
C PHE A 294 -2.21 4.50 19.50
N ARG A 295 -2.00 3.63 18.50
CA ARG A 295 -1.96 3.98 17.08
C ARG A 295 -0.90 5.06 16.81
N TYR A 296 -1.31 6.25 16.38
CA TYR A 296 -0.46 7.39 16.04
C TYR A 296 -1.26 8.68 15.96
N VAL A 297 -0.58 9.82 15.97
CA VAL A 297 -1.16 11.16 15.75
C VAL A 297 -0.17 12.03 15.00
N ASN A 298 -0.64 12.77 13.98
CA ASN A 298 0.17 13.68 13.16
C ASN A 298 1.43 13.03 12.55
N CYS A 299 1.36 11.75 12.16
CA CYS A 299 2.52 10.98 11.69
C CYS A 299 2.57 10.78 10.17
N TYR A 300 1.42 10.73 9.50
CA TYR A 300 1.33 10.45 8.07
C TYR A 300 2.17 11.38 7.18
N PRO A 301 2.15 12.72 7.36
CA PRO A 301 3.00 13.61 6.56
C PRO A 301 4.50 13.31 6.71
N LEU A 302 4.98 13.13 7.94
CA LEU A 302 6.40 12.83 8.16
C LEU A 302 6.79 11.46 7.59
N ALA A 303 5.95 10.43 7.81
CA ALA A 303 6.19 9.10 7.27
C ALA A 303 6.24 9.12 5.73
N LEU A 304 5.33 9.86 5.10
CA LEU A 304 5.31 10.06 3.65
C LEU A 304 6.59 10.76 3.16
N ASP A 305 7.02 11.84 3.83
CA ASP A 305 8.25 12.54 3.48
C ASP A 305 9.49 11.66 3.62
N MET A 306 9.55 10.80 4.64
CA MET A 306 10.64 9.84 4.84
C MET A 306 10.73 8.81 3.71
N ILE A 307 9.59 8.32 3.20
CA ILE A 307 9.57 7.43 2.03
C ILE A 307 9.91 8.21 0.76
N ALA A 308 9.24 9.35 0.52
CA ALA A 308 9.37 10.12 -0.71
C ALA A 308 10.79 10.66 -0.91
N SER A 309 11.51 11.00 0.17
CA SER A 309 12.91 11.42 0.13
C SER A 309 13.91 10.26 0.05
N GLY A 310 13.45 9.01 0.14
CA GLY A 310 14.31 7.83 0.14
C GLY A 310 15.02 7.54 1.46
N LYS A 311 14.73 8.29 2.54
CA LYS A 311 15.29 8.03 3.88
C LYS A 311 14.85 6.67 4.43
N ILE A 312 13.65 6.23 4.10
CA ILE A 312 13.14 4.90 4.47
C ILE A 312 12.70 4.17 3.20
N ASN A 313 13.21 2.95 3.02
CA ASN A 313 12.74 2.01 1.99
C ASN A 313 11.85 0.94 2.64
N VAL A 314 10.53 1.06 2.47
CA VAL A 314 9.57 0.10 3.02
C VAL A 314 9.25 -1.07 2.09
N LYS A 315 9.64 -1.00 0.82
CA LYS A 315 9.29 -2.02 -0.19
C LYS A 315 9.63 -3.46 0.22
N PRO A 316 10.78 -3.74 0.86
CA PRO A 316 11.12 -5.09 1.27
C PRO A 316 10.15 -5.71 2.29
N LEU A 317 9.38 -4.90 3.03
CA LEU A 317 8.41 -5.40 4.02
C LEU A 317 7.27 -6.17 3.34
N ILE A 318 6.95 -5.84 2.09
CA ILE A 318 5.84 -6.43 1.34
C ILE A 318 6.30 -7.73 0.69
N THR A 319 6.12 -8.84 1.42
CA THR A 319 6.60 -10.16 0.99
C THR A 319 5.58 -10.93 0.16
N HIS A 320 4.28 -10.69 0.37
CA HIS A 320 3.21 -11.41 -0.34
C HIS A 320 2.16 -10.46 -0.90
N ARG A 321 1.66 -10.79 -2.09
CA ARG A 321 0.65 -10.03 -2.82
C ARG A 321 -0.48 -10.93 -3.26
N TYR A 322 -1.70 -10.56 -2.92
CA TYR A 322 -2.92 -11.32 -3.20
C TYR A 322 -3.94 -10.43 -3.88
N LYS A 323 -4.81 -10.98 -4.71
CA LYS A 323 -6.01 -10.24 -5.15
C LYS A 323 -7.00 -10.10 -4.00
N LEU A 324 -7.93 -9.15 -4.09
CA LEU A 324 -9.03 -9.03 -3.11
C LEU A 324 -9.83 -10.35 -3.00
N GLU A 325 -10.05 -11.03 -4.12
CA GLU A 325 -10.73 -12.32 -4.21
C GLU A 325 -10.00 -13.44 -3.45
N GLU A 326 -8.71 -13.25 -3.15
CA GLU A 326 -7.87 -14.20 -2.43
C GLU A 326 -7.71 -13.84 -0.94
N SER A 327 -8.56 -12.96 -0.39
CA SER A 327 -8.44 -12.46 0.98
C SER A 327 -8.37 -13.57 2.03
N VAL A 328 -9.18 -14.63 1.92
CA VAL A 328 -9.12 -15.76 2.87
C VAL A 328 -7.72 -16.39 2.91
N LYS A 329 -7.09 -16.59 1.75
CA LYS A 329 -5.73 -17.13 1.63
C LYS A 329 -4.68 -16.14 2.16
N ALA A 330 -4.88 -14.85 1.91
CA ALA A 330 -4.01 -13.79 2.41
C ALA A 330 -3.99 -13.72 3.95
N PHE A 331 -5.16 -13.84 4.57
CA PHE A 331 -5.31 -13.91 6.02
C PHE A 331 -4.69 -15.17 6.61
N GLU A 332 -4.87 -16.32 5.96
CA GLU A 332 -4.24 -17.57 6.41
C GLU A 332 -2.70 -17.49 6.35
N THR A 333 -2.15 -16.84 5.33
CA THR A 333 -0.71 -16.59 5.21
C THR A 333 -0.22 -15.64 6.31
N ALA A 334 -0.96 -14.57 6.58
CA ALA A 334 -0.64 -13.62 7.65
C ALA A 334 -0.69 -14.28 9.04
N ARG A 335 -1.67 -15.17 9.26
CA ARG A 335 -1.85 -15.91 10.51
C ARG A 335 -0.73 -16.92 10.77
N THR A 336 -0.35 -17.69 9.75
CA THR A 336 0.62 -18.78 9.88
C THR A 336 2.07 -18.34 9.69
N GLY A 337 2.30 -17.20 9.06
CA GLY A 337 3.64 -16.79 8.63
C GLY A 337 4.20 -17.64 7.47
N ALA A 338 3.35 -18.39 6.78
CA ALA A 338 3.75 -19.26 5.67
C ALA A 338 4.58 -18.51 4.62
N GLY A 339 5.62 -19.15 4.11
CA GLY A 339 6.54 -18.54 3.14
C GLY A 339 7.41 -17.41 3.71
N GLY A 340 7.50 -17.26 5.04
CA GLY A 340 8.24 -16.16 5.66
C GLY A 340 7.51 -14.82 5.53
N ALA A 341 6.18 -14.84 5.64
CA ALA A 341 5.37 -13.63 5.52
C ALA A 341 5.74 -12.58 6.57
N ILE A 342 5.87 -11.33 6.11
CA ILE A 342 6.12 -10.15 6.94
C ILE A 342 4.90 -9.24 6.79
N LYS A 343 4.69 -8.70 5.58
CA LYS A 343 3.45 -8.02 5.21
C LYS A 343 2.82 -8.68 3.99
N SER A 344 1.55 -9.03 4.13
CA SER A 344 0.66 -9.46 3.05
C SER A 344 -0.22 -8.29 2.65
N CYS A 345 -0.29 -8.02 1.35
CA CYS A 345 -1.14 -6.96 0.81
C CYS A 345 -2.16 -7.54 -0.17
N ASN A 346 -3.40 -7.08 -0.06
CA ASN A 346 -4.45 -7.33 -1.04
C ASN A 346 -4.51 -6.19 -2.05
N PHE A 347 -4.64 -6.56 -3.31
CA PHE A 347 -4.57 -5.67 -4.45
C PHE A 347 -5.88 -5.69 -5.22
N GLN A 348 -6.19 -4.52 -5.77
CA GLN A 348 -7.00 -4.45 -6.97
C GLN A 348 -6.11 -4.21 -8.17
N GLU A 349 -6.36 -4.91 -9.28
CA GLU A 349 -5.65 -4.63 -10.52
C GLU A 349 -5.93 -3.20 -10.98
N TYR A 350 -4.94 -2.33 -10.86
CA TYR A 350 -4.88 -1.08 -11.61
C TYR A 350 -4.29 -1.42 -12.97
N ASN A 351 -5.04 -1.22 -14.05
CA ASN A 351 -4.45 -1.06 -15.38
C ASN A 351 -3.71 0.30 -15.44
N HIS A 352 -2.69 0.46 -14.61
CA HIS A 352 -1.89 1.67 -14.47
C HIS A 352 -1.02 1.90 -15.72
N GLN A 353 -0.57 0.80 -16.34
CA GLN A 353 0.25 0.84 -17.56
C GLN A 353 -0.52 1.46 -18.74
N LEU A 354 -1.81 1.15 -18.92
CA LEU A 354 -2.64 1.71 -20.00
C LEU A 354 -2.97 3.20 -19.79
N LEU A 355 -3.18 3.64 -18.55
CA LEU A 355 -3.47 5.04 -18.22
C LEU A 355 -2.21 5.93 -18.30
N GLN A 356 -1.05 5.43 -17.86
CA GLN A 356 0.23 6.09 -18.08
C GLN A 356 0.54 6.20 -19.58
N TRP A 357 0.27 5.14 -20.35
CA TRP A 357 0.37 5.15 -21.82
C TRP A 357 -0.46 6.27 -22.45
N ALA A 358 -1.75 6.37 -22.08
CA ALA A 358 -2.64 7.41 -22.61
C ALA A 358 -2.19 8.83 -22.22
N SER A 359 -1.62 8.99 -21.02
CA SER A 359 -1.06 10.27 -20.55
C SER A 359 0.23 10.65 -21.28
N TRP A 360 1.11 9.69 -21.56
CA TRP A 360 2.35 9.88 -22.32
C TRP A 360 2.08 10.19 -23.78
N ALA A 361 1.15 9.45 -24.42
CA ALA A 361 0.71 9.72 -25.78
C ALA A 361 0.17 11.15 -25.93
N LYS A 362 -0.71 11.59 -25.00
CA LYS A 362 -1.24 12.97 -24.99
C LYS A 362 -0.14 14.04 -24.78
N ARG A 363 0.85 13.77 -23.94
CA ARG A 363 1.98 14.69 -23.71
C ARG A 363 2.92 14.77 -24.91
N GLY A 364 3.18 13.64 -25.57
CA GLY A 364 3.95 13.57 -26.82
C GLY A 364 3.30 14.36 -27.95
N SER A 365 1.99 14.17 -28.19
CA SER A 365 1.25 14.90 -29.24
C SER A 365 1.22 16.42 -29.00
N ARG A 366 1.07 16.87 -27.75
CA ARG A 366 1.11 18.30 -27.39
C ARG A 366 2.49 18.93 -27.58
N LYS A 367 3.57 18.25 -27.18
CA LYS A 367 4.95 18.74 -27.40
C LYS A 367 5.32 18.81 -28.89
N ALA A 368 4.70 17.98 -29.72
CA ALA A 368 4.89 17.99 -31.16
C ALA A 368 4.00 19.00 -31.92
N GLY A 369 3.11 19.73 -31.23
CA GLY A 369 2.19 20.69 -31.86
C GLY A 369 1.09 20.06 -32.73
N ARG A 370 0.71 18.80 -32.48
CA ARG A 370 -0.19 18.02 -33.36
C ARG A 370 -1.50 17.61 -32.69
N ASP A 371 -2.56 17.52 -33.49
CA ASP A 371 -3.90 17.09 -33.09
C ASP A 371 -3.92 15.55 -32.83
N PRO A 372 -4.25 15.09 -31.61
CA PRO A 372 -4.30 13.66 -31.28
C PRO A 372 -5.28 12.85 -32.14
N GLY A 373 -6.30 13.50 -32.70
CA GLY A 373 -7.41 12.86 -33.44
C GLY A 373 -7.08 12.33 -34.84
N LYS A 374 -5.88 12.60 -35.37
CA LYS A 374 -5.51 12.33 -36.77
C LYS A 374 -4.30 11.39 -36.95
N GLN A 375 -3.89 10.65 -35.92
CA GLN A 375 -2.66 9.83 -35.98
C GLN A 375 -2.95 8.32 -35.96
N SER A 376 -2.20 7.58 -36.79
CA SER A 376 -2.16 6.11 -36.77
C SER A 376 -0.95 5.64 -35.94
N TRP A 377 -1.18 4.68 -35.05
CA TRP A 377 -0.16 4.13 -34.15
C TRP A 377 -0.04 2.63 -34.37
N THR A 378 1.18 2.15 -34.59
CA THR A 378 1.46 0.72 -34.79
C THR A 378 2.27 0.17 -33.63
N LEU A 379 1.80 -0.92 -33.03
CA LEU A 379 2.47 -1.64 -31.94
C LEU A 379 3.17 -2.87 -32.51
N PHE A 380 4.49 -2.97 -32.33
CA PHE A 380 5.28 -4.16 -32.63
C PHE A 380 5.64 -4.87 -31.33
N ALA A 381 5.57 -6.21 -31.33
CA ALA A 381 6.00 -7.03 -30.20
C ALA A 381 7.19 -7.90 -30.64
N ASN A 382 8.35 -7.71 -30.02
CA ASN A 382 9.52 -8.56 -30.28
C ASN A 382 9.66 -9.62 -29.19
N ARG A 383 9.93 -10.86 -29.60
CA ARG A 383 10.25 -11.99 -28.71
C ARG A 383 11.76 -12.05 -28.53
N THR A 384 12.26 -11.88 -27.30
CA THR A 384 13.67 -12.14 -26.97
C THR A 384 13.89 -13.63 -26.74
N SER A 385 15.08 -14.13 -27.06
CA SER A 385 15.48 -15.56 -27.04
C SER A 385 15.55 -16.21 -25.65
N ASN A 386 15.13 -15.52 -24.58
CA ASN A 386 15.22 -16.00 -23.21
C ASN A 386 13.81 -16.26 -22.62
N PRO A 387 13.48 -17.52 -22.22
CA PRO A 387 12.12 -17.93 -21.80
C PRO A 387 11.61 -17.27 -20.51
N TRP A 388 12.44 -16.50 -19.80
CA TRP A 388 12.08 -15.76 -18.59
C TRP A 388 12.07 -14.23 -18.74
N THR A 389 12.12 -13.70 -19.96
CA THR A 389 12.13 -12.25 -20.20
C THR A 389 10.85 -11.69 -20.82
N HIS A 390 10.53 -10.46 -20.43
CA HIS A 390 9.38 -9.65 -20.80
C HIS A 390 9.25 -9.44 -22.32
N LEU A 391 8.00 -9.46 -22.85
CA LEU A 391 7.68 -8.92 -24.17
C LEU A 391 8.03 -7.43 -24.20
N THR A 392 8.85 -7.02 -25.17
CA THR A 392 9.17 -5.61 -25.42
C THR A 392 8.28 -5.11 -26.54
N PHE A 393 7.51 -4.06 -26.26
CA PHE A 393 6.62 -3.44 -27.23
C PHE A 393 7.26 -2.17 -27.81
N GLN A 394 7.30 -2.06 -29.15
CA GLN A 394 7.72 -0.84 -29.84
C GLN A 394 6.51 -0.12 -30.42
N LEU A 395 6.45 1.19 -30.23
CA LEU A 395 5.49 2.09 -30.87
C LEU A 395 6.15 2.72 -32.10
N ARG A 396 5.51 2.64 -33.27
CA ARG A 396 5.86 3.49 -34.42
C ARG A 396 4.74 4.45 -34.76
N VAL A 397 5.13 5.70 -35.00
CA VAL A 397 4.31 6.72 -35.66
C VAL A 397 4.67 6.67 -37.14
N MET A 398 3.69 6.37 -38.00
CA MET A 398 3.91 6.36 -39.45
C MET A 398 3.38 7.67 -40.04
N GLU A 399 4.23 8.70 -40.07
CA GLU A 399 4.19 9.73 -41.12
C GLU A 399 5.47 10.59 -41.06
N HIS A 400 6.23 10.57 -42.16
CA HIS A 400 7.50 11.27 -42.45
C HIS A 400 8.73 10.95 -41.57
N ALA A 401 9.68 10.23 -42.18
CA ALA A 401 11.16 10.19 -42.06
C ALA A 401 11.91 10.46 -40.73
N SER A 402 11.29 10.52 -39.56
CA SER A 402 11.99 10.58 -38.27
C SER A 402 11.51 9.47 -37.34
N GLN A 403 12.41 8.54 -37.01
CA GLN A 403 12.16 7.41 -36.12
C GLN A 403 12.50 7.79 -34.68
N GLN A 404 11.57 7.57 -33.73
CA GLN A 404 11.88 7.52 -32.31
C GLN A 404 11.50 6.14 -31.77
N ILE A 405 12.47 5.46 -31.15
CA ILE A 405 12.30 4.16 -30.52
C ILE A 405 12.11 4.37 -29.02
N ILE A 406 11.01 3.88 -28.46
CA ILE A 406 10.75 3.89 -27.02
C ILE A 406 10.48 2.45 -26.58
N SER A 407 11.32 1.92 -25.71
CA SER A 407 11.21 0.55 -25.16
C SER A 407 10.40 0.56 -23.86
N VAL A 408 9.44 -0.36 -23.70
CA VAL A 408 8.62 -0.49 -22.48
C VAL A 408 8.68 -1.94 -21.96
N PRO A 409 8.88 -2.20 -20.65
CA PRO A 409 8.89 -3.56 -20.10
C PRO A 409 7.48 -4.12 -19.82
N GLY A 410 7.17 -5.28 -20.40
CA GLY A 410 6.41 -6.39 -19.78
C GLY A 410 4.87 -6.38 -19.76
N MET A 411 4.26 -7.26 -20.56
CA MET A 411 2.93 -7.92 -20.35
C MET A 411 2.88 -9.28 -21.10
N LYS A 412 2.07 -10.25 -20.63
CA LYS A 412 1.78 -11.53 -21.35
C LYS A 412 0.81 -11.28 -22.52
N GLY A 413 1.10 -11.87 -23.69
CA GLY A 413 0.54 -11.49 -25.00
C GLY A 413 -1.00 -11.48 -25.15
N ASP A 414 -1.72 -12.45 -24.60
CA ASP A 414 -3.16 -12.59 -24.83
C ASP A 414 -4.02 -11.56 -24.07
N ILE A 415 -3.48 -11.01 -22.97
CA ILE A 415 -4.14 -9.99 -22.14
C ILE A 415 -4.11 -8.61 -22.80
N VAL A 416 -3.14 -8.38 -23.70
CA VAL A 416 -2.94 -7.10 -24.38
C VAL A 416 -4.06 -6.85 -25.40
N LYS A 417 -4.42 -7.86 -26.20
CA LYS A 417 -5.35 -7.71 -27.33
C LYS A 417 -6.77 -7.31 -26.91
N SER A 418 -7.35 -8.02 -25.92
CA SER A 418 -8.70 -7.77 -25.44
C SER A 418 -8.84 -6.44 -24.69
N ARG A 419 -7.80 -6.05 -23.92
CA ARG A 419 -7.79 -4.80 -23.14
C ARG A 419 -7.47 -3.57 -24.00
N LEU A 420 -6.68 -3.69 -25.07
CA LEU A 420 -6.45 -2.59 -26.03
C LEU A 420 -7.75 -2.22 -26.78
N LEU A 421 -8.49 -3.23 -27.25
CA LEU A 421 -9.77 -3.05 -27.94
C LEU A 421 -10.79 -2.28 -27.08
N ALA A 422 -10.87 -2.60 -25.78
CA ALA A 422 -11.75 -1.92 -24.84
C ALA A 422 -11.35 -0.45 -24.56
N VAL A 423 -10.07 -0.10 -24.69
CA VAL A 423 -9.58 1.28 -24.52
C VAL A 423 -9.84 2.13 -25.76
N ILE A 424 -9.68 1.56 -26.96
CA ILE A 424 -9.99 2.20 -28.24
C ILE A 424 -11.49 2.51 -28.34
N GLN A 425 -12.34 1.54 -28.01
CA GLN A 425 -13.80 1.72 -28.02
C GLN A 425 -14.29 2.81 -27.05
N ARG A 426 -13.55 3.07 -25.95
CA ARG A 426 -13.90 4.09 -24.95
C ARG A 426 -13.30 5.47 -25.24
N ASN A 427 -12.47 5.62 -26.27
CA ASN A 427 -11.81 6.88 -26.62
C ASN A 427 -11.80 7.06 -28.15
N PRO A 428 -12.94 7.44 -28.76
CA PRO A 428 -13.10 7.49 -30.22
C PRO A 428 -12.21 8.52 -30.95
N GLY A 429 -11.46 9.36 -30.21
CA GLY A 429 -10.45 10.26 -30.76
C GLY A 429 -9.03 9.67 -30.87
N LEU A 430 -8.83 8.39 -30.50
CA LEU A 430 -7.60 7.66 -30.80
C LEU A 430 -7.82 6.95 -32.15
N GLY A 431 -7.02 7.28 -33.16
CA GLY A 431 -7.12 6.67 -34.49
C GLY A 431 -6.93 5.14 -34.51
N THR A 432 -7.00 4.54 -35.71
CA THR A 432 -6.90 3.08 -35.90
C THR A 432 -5.55 2.53 -35.42
N ILE A 433 -5.57 1.53 -34.53
CA ILE A 433 -4.37 0.83 -34.06
C ILE A 433 -4.25 -0.51 -34.80
N LYS A 434 -3.17 -0.72 -35.56
CA LYS A 434 -2.83 -2.03 -36.14
C LYS A 434 -1.85 -2.76 -35.22
N LEU A 435 -2.21 -3.98 -34.83
CA LEU A 435 -1.29 -4.92 -34.16
C LEU A 435 -0.58 -5.73 -35.25
N ILE A 436 0.75 -5.69 -35.29
CA ILE A 436 1.55 -6.52 -36.21
C ILE A 436 2.44 -7.43 -35.35
N ASN A 437 2.20 -8.74 -35.43
CA ASN A 437 3.15 -9.73 -34.91
C ASN A 437 4.19 -10.00 -36.00
N GLN A 438 5.40 -9.48 -35.83
CA GLN A 438 6.56 -9.85 -36.66
C GLN A 438 7.63 -10.43 -35.74
N VAL A 439 8.08 -11.64 -36.03
CA VAL A 439 9.31 -12.19 -35.43
C VAL A 439 10.47 -11.65 -36.26
N LEU A 440 11.22 -10.70 -35.70
CA LEU A 440 12.48 -10.26 -36.30
C LEU A 440 13.59 -11.19 -35.78
N SER A 441 14.05 -12.11 -36.62
CA SER A 441 15.27 -12.88 -36.36
C SER A 441 16.48 -11.97 -36.63
N ASN A 442 17.18 -11.59 -35.56
CA ASN A 442 18.53 -11.08 -35.67
C ASN A 442 19.47 -12.27 -35.48
N GLU A 443 19.96 -12.87 -36.57
CA GLU A 443 21.18 -13.69 -36.59
C GLU A 443 21.53 -14.01 -38.06
N GLU A 444 22.70 -13.56 -38.50
CA GLU A 444 23.40 -14.16 -39.65
C GLU A 444 23.87 -15.55 -39.19
N GLY A 445 23.23 -16.60 -39.70
CA GLY A 445 23.58 -17.99 -39.40
C GLY A 445 22.58 -18.95 -40.06
N ASP A 446 23.10 -19.93 -40.78
CA ASP A 446 22.38 -20.82 -41.71
C ASP A 446 21.09 -21.44 -41.14
N LEU A 447 20.01 -21.35 -41.91
CA LEU A 447 18.77 -22.12 -41.69
C LEU A 447 18.98 -23.58 -42.11
N PRO A 448 18.58 -24.58 -41.31
CA PRO A 448 18.52 -25.97 -41.77
C PRO A 448 17.48 -26.10 -42.90
N GLU A 449 17.77 -26.92 -43.91
CA GLU A 449 16.89 -27.15 -45.05
C GLU A 449 15.47 -27.57 -44.63
N GLY A 450 14.45 -26.78 -45.03
CA GLY A 450 13.05 -27.21 -45.00
C GLY A 450 11.98 -26.24 -44.47
N MET A 451 12.28 -25.01 -44.04
CA MET A 451 11.25 -24.07 -43.55
C MET A 451 11.11 -22.79 -44.39
N SER A 452 9.88 -22.45 -44.81
CA SER A 452 9.55 -21.19 -45.49
C SER A 452 8.84 -20.20 -44.54
N PRO A 453 9.14 -18.89 -44.56
CA PRO A 453 8.47 -17.91 -43.70
C PRO A 453 7.33 -17.19 -44.44
N ARG A 454 6.07 -17.62 -44.26
CA ARG A 454 4.88 -16.78 -44.54
C ARG A 454 3.71 -17.16 -43.63
N ASP A 455 3.35 -16.25 -42.73
CA ASP A 455 1.97 -16.07 -42.28
C ASP A 455 1.76 -14.60 -41.91
N THR A 456 1.06 -13.87 -42.78
CA THR A 456 0.52 -12.54 -42.48
C THR A 456 -1.00 -12.69 -42.47
N ALA A 457 -1.63 -12.39 -41.33
CA ALA A 457 -3.09 -12.35 -41.26
C ALA A 457 -3.57 -10.93 -41.58
N ASP A 458 -3.93 -10.70 -42.85
CA ASP A 458 -4.66 -9.50 -43.27
C ASP A 458 -6.15 -9.65 -42.91
N PHE A 459 -6.62 -8.92 -41.90
CA PHE A 459 -8.05 -8.79 -41.64
C PHE A 459 -8.58 -7.52 -42.32
N LYS A 460 -9.16 -7.68 -43.52
CA LYS A 460 -10.04 -6.68 -44.15
C LYS A 460 -11.44 -6.81 -43.53
N PHE A 461 -11.94 -5.74 -42.92
CA PHE A 461 -13.37 -5.62 -42.61
C PHE A 461 -14.10 -5.02 -43.82
N ALA A 462 -15.18 -5.67 -44.25
CA ALA A 462 -16.12 -5.13 -45.24
C ALA A 462 -17.02 -4.06 -44.60
N PRO A 463 -17.39 -2.99 -45.34
CA PRO A 463 -18.30 -1.97 -44.84
C PRO A 463 -19.76 -2.42 -45.05
N ARG A 464 -20.47 -2.68 -43.96
CA ARG A 464 -21.95 -2.67 -43.90
C ARG A 464 -22.28 -2.17 -42.48
N THR A 465 -22.99 -1.08 -42.23
CA THR A 465 -24.07 -0.42 -42.97
C THR A 465 -23.95 1.09 -42.81
N SER A 466 -24.22 1.82 -43.90
CA SER A 466 -24.56 3.24 -43.88
C SER A 466 -25.87 3.44 -43.12
N VAL A 467 -25.90 4.42 -42.22
CA VAL A 467 -27.13 5.11 -41.85
C VAL A 467 -27.00 6.50 -42.43
N ASP A 468 -27.65 6.70 -43.57
CA ASP A 468 -27.87 8.03 -44.14
C ASP A 468 -28.79 8.80 -43.20
N VAL A 469 -28.31 9.97 -42.75
CA VAL A 469 -29.17 11.00 -42.18
C VAL A 469 -29.05 12.20 -43.09
N GLU A 470 -29.97 12.26 -44.07
CA GLU A 470 -30.21 13.45 -44.88
C GLU A 470 -30.56 14.65 -43.98
N ARG A 471 -29.82 15.74 -44.18
CA ARG A 471 -30.15 17.06 -43.68
C ARG A 471 -31.33 17.61 -44.47
N SER A 472 -32.48 17.81 -43.82
CA SER A 472 -33.49 18.76 -44.29
C SER A 472 -33.47 20.02 -43.42
N PHE A 473 -33.03 21.12 -44.03
CA PHE A 473 -33.25 22.48 -43.54
C PHE A 473 -34.73 22.83 -43.74
N VAL A 474 -35.48 23.10 -42.67
CA VAL A 474 -36.68 23.94 -42.76
C VAL A 474 -36.73 24.92 -41.58
N HIS A 475 -36.61 26.18 -41.97
CA HIS A 475 -36.89 27.39 -41.23
C HIS A 475 -38.36 27.42 -40.76
N ARG A 476 -38.66 27.67 -39.47
CA ARG A 476 -39.78 28.53 -39.04
C ARG A 476 -39.89 28.73 -37.52
N ARG A 477 -39.63 29.99 -37.14
CA ARG A 477 -40.40 30.89 -36.26
C ARG A 477 -40.79 30.44 -34.84
N ARG A 478 -40.19 31.18 -33.89
CA ARG A 478 -40.77 31.76 -32.66
C ARG A 478 -42.30 31.71 -32.58
N ARG A 479 -42.82 31.24 -31.45
CA ARG A 479 -43.92 31.88 -30.69
C ARG A 479 -43.75 31.63 -29.18
N ARG A 480 -43.92 32.73 -28.43
CA ARG A 480 -44.08 32.83 -26.96
C ARG A 480 -45.48 32.33 -26.54
N ILE A 481 -45.68 32.32 -25.22
CA ILE A 481 -46.92 32.30 -24.40
C ILE A 481 -47.14 30.90 -23.80
N ALA A 482 -47.31 30.70 -22.49
CA ALA A 482 -47.28 31.54 -21.28
C ALA A 482 -46.66 30.71 -20.14
#